data_AF-A0A102DBC0-F1
#
_entry.id   AF-A0A102DBC0-F1
#
_cell.length_a   1.000
_cell.length_b   1.000
_cell.length_c   1.000
_cell.angle_alpha   90.00
_cell.angle_beta   90.00
_cell.angle_gamma   90.00
#
_symmetry.space_group_name_H-M   'P 1'
#
loop_
_entity.id
_entity.type
_entity.pdbx_description
1 polymer ?
#
loop_
_entity_poly.entity_id
_entity_poly.type
_entity_poly.pdbx_seq_one_letter_code
_entity_poly.pdbx_strand_id
1 'polypeptide(L)'
;MTGHDHHQRSERIAEEDLVEMVGRFYARVRRDALLGPVFDHGVHDWNRHLHRLVAFWSSVINGTGRYRGDPMAIHAAQAITPQMFDRWLGLWRETTMAVLDPPSAALMQERAERMADAIRRHIS
;
A
#
# COMPACT_ATOMS: atom_id res chain seq x y z
N MET A 1 42.40 5.62 11.51
CA MET A 1 41.61 4.74 12.40
C MET A 1 40.73 5.70 13.20
N THR A 2 39.44 5.85 12.93
CA THR A 2 38.41 4.81 12.81
C THR A 2 37.34 5.30 11.82
N GLY A 3 37.02 4.48 10.83
CA GLY A 3 35.89 4.72 9.94
C GLY A 3 34.60 4.54 10.73
N HIS A 4 33.87 5.63 10.92
CA HIS A 4 32.43 5.54 11.16
C HIS A 4 31.76 5.34 9.81
N ASP A 5 31.79 4.10 9.32
CA ASP A 5 30.80 3.67 8.35
C ASP A 5 29.46 3.67 9.07
N HIS A 6 28.71 4.77 8.90
CA HIS A 6 27.28 4.77 9.16
C HIS A 6 26.67 3.75 8.21
N HIS A 7 26.42 2.55 8.72
CA HIS A 7 25.63 1.55 8.04
C HIS A 7 24.18 2.02 7.97
N GLN A 8 23.88 2.98 7.09
CA GLN A 8 22.52 3.24 6.62
C GLN A 8 22.11 2.05 5.73
N ARG A 9 21.60 1.00 6.35
CA ARG A 9 20.97 -0.16 5.69
C ARG A 9 19.83 -0.56 6.63
N SER A 10 18.56 -0.48 6.24
CA SER A 10 18.00 -0.86 4.95
C SER A 10 16.92 0.12 4.49
N GLU A 11 17.14 0.85 3.40
CA GLU A 11 16.09 1.62 2.70
C GLU A 11 15.04 0.72 2.03
N ARG A 12 15.23 -0.60 2.09
CA ARG A 12 14.41 -1.60 1.42
C ARG A 12 13.67 -2.47 2.43
N ILE A 13 12.39 -2.68 2.17
CA ILE A 13 11.53 -3.62 2.90
C ILE A 13 11.61 -4.99 2.22
N ALA A 14 11.73 -6.07 2.99
CA ALA A 14 11.79 -7.43 2.45
C ALA A 14 10.50 -7.78 1.70
N GLU A 15 10.61 -8.64 0.69
CA GLU A 15 9.45 -9.01 -0.12
C GLU A 15 8.43 -9.79 0.72
N GLU A 16 8.91 -10.64 1.61
CA GLU A 16 8.11 -11.45 2.53
C GLU A 16 7.27 -10.55 3.46
N ASP A 17 7.87 -9.47 3.96
CA ASP A 17 7.19 -8.48 4.79
C ASP A 17 6.12 -7.72 4.00
N LEU A 18 6.40 -7.40 2.73
CA LEU A 18 5.41 -6.79 1.83
C LEU A 18 4.25 -7.74 1.54
N VAL A 19 4.53 -9.03 1.30
CA VAL A 19 3.51 -10.05 1.07
C VAL A 19 2.60 -10.17 2.29
N GLU A 20 3.18 -10.29 3.49
CA GLU A 20 2.41 -10.42 4.73
C GLU A 20 1.59 -9.17 5.04
N MET A 21 2.20 -7.98 4.93
CA MET A 21 1.54 -6.71 5.21
C MET A 21 0.40 -6.46 4.21
N VAL A 22 0.62 -6.63 2.90
CA VAL A 22 -0.43 -6.47 1.88
C VAL A 22 -1.55 -7.50 2.09
N GLY A 23 -1.20 -8.75 2.38
CA GLY A 23 -2.17 -9.82 2.65
C GLY A 23 -3.07 -9.49 3.85
N ARG A 24 -2.48 -9.13 5.00
CA ARG A 24 -3.25 -8.75 6.20
C ARG A 24 -4.08 -7.49 5.98
N PHE A 25 -3.55 -6.52 5.25
CA PHE A 25 -4.25 -5.28 4.98
C PHE A 25 -5.51 -5.53 4.16
N TYR A 26 -5.39 -6.25 3.03
CA TYR A 26 -6.54 -6.51 2.18
C TYR A 26 -7.53 -7.52 2.78
N ALA A 27 -7.10 -8.40 3.68
CA ALA A 27 -8.03 -9.20 4.49
C ALA A 27 -8.93 -8.32 5.38
N ARG A 28 -8.42 -7.19 5.90
CA ARG A 28 -9.22 -6.20 6.65
C ARG A 28 -10.11 -5.38 5.72
N VAL A 29 -9.57 -4.85 4.62
CA VAL A 29 -10.32 -4.06 3.62
C VAL A 29 -11.54 -4.82 3.11
N ARG A 30 -11.42 -6.11 2.81
CA ARG A 30 -12.54 -6.95 2.33
C ARG A 30 -13.68 -7.10 3.33
N ARG A 31 -13.39 -6.99 4.62
CA ARG A 31 -14.40 -7.11 5.69
C ARG A 31 -14.96 -5.76 6.10
N ASP A 32 -14.39 -4.68 5.60
CA ASP A 32 -14.80 -3.33 5.92
C ASP A 32 -16.08 -2.96 5.16
N ALA A 33 -17.09 -2.47 5.86
CA ALA A 33 -18.39 -2.18 5.25
C ALA A 33 -18.36 -1.04 4.23
N LEU A 34 -17.40 -0.11 4.34
CA LEU A 34 -17.27 1.02 3.42
C LEU A 34 -16.38 0.66 2.22
N LEU A 35 -15.29 -0.08 2.45
CA LEU A 35 -14.32 -0.39 1.40
C LEU A 35 -14.58 -1.70 0.66
N GLY A 36 -15.05 -2.74 1.37
CA GLY A 36 -15.28 -4.08 0.83
C GLY A 36 -16.08 -4.07 -0.48
N PRO A 37 -17.24 -3.39 -0.55
CA PRO A 37 -18.06 -3.34 -1.76
C PRO A 37 -17.32 -2.81 -3.00
N VAL A 38 -16.37 -1.88 -2.85
CA VAL A 38 -15.58 -1.36 -3.98
C VAL A 38 -14.74 -2.47 -4.64
N PHE A 39 -14.20 -3.38 -3.83
CA PHE A 39 -13.36 -4.47 -4.32
C PHE A 39 -14.18 -5.68 -4.76
N ASP A 40 -15.33 -5.97 -4.14
CA ASP A 40 -16.17 -7.12 -4.48
C ASP A 40 -16.68 -7.06 -5.92
N HIS A 41 -16.91 -5.86 -6.45
CA HIS A 41 -17.32 -5.67 -7.85
C HIS A 41 -16.17 -5.81 -8.86
N GLY A 42 -14.92 -5.50 -8.47
CA GLY A 42 -13.78 -5.39 -9.39
C GLY A 42 -12.73 -6.51 -9.28
N VAL A 43 -12.75 -7.32 -8.21
CA VAL A 43 -11.72 -8.32 -7.92
C VAL A 43 -12.31 -9.72 -7.83
N HIS A 44 -12.11 -10.50 -8.89
CA HIS A 44 -12.58 -11.91 -8.95
C HIS A 44 -11.49 -12.92 -8.58
N ASP A 45 -10.21 -12.60 -8.82
CA ASP A 45 -9.07 -13.43 -8.44
C ASP A 45 -8.20 -12.67 -7.43
N TRP A 46 -8.42 -12.98 -6.15
CA TRP A 46 -7.72 -12.34 -5.04
C TRP A 46 -6.23 -12.70 -5.00
N ASN A 47 -5.84 -13.92 -5.37
CA ASN A 47 -4.43 -14.31 -5.36
C ASN A 47 -3.66 -13.49 -6.39
N ARG A 48 -4.18 -13.41 -7.62
CA ARG A 48 -3.59 -12.57 -8.68
C ARG A 48 -3.60 -11.09 -8.31
N HIS A 49 -4.66 -10.61 -7.68
CA HIS A 49 -4.75 -9.22 -7.25
C HIS A 49 -3.70 -8.87 -6.18
N LEU A 50 -3.55 -9.70 -5.15
CA LEU A 50 -2.55 -9.51 -4.10
C LEU A 50 -1.13 -9.54 -4.67
N HIS A 51 -0.80 -10.44 -5.60
CA HIS A 51 0.51 -10.43 -6.26
C HIS A 51 0.79 -9.11 -7.00
N ARG A 52 -0.22 -8.52 -7.66
CA ARG A 52 -0.08 -7.22 -8.33
C ARG A 52 0.14 -6.09 -7.33
N LEU A 53 -0.53 -6.13 -6.17
CA LEU A 53 -0.40 -5.14 -5.11
C LEU A 53 0.95 -5.22 -4.41
N VAL A 54 1.48 -6.42 -4.16
CA VAL A 54 2.84 -6.60 -3.66
C VAL A 54 3.86 -6.03 -4.65
N ALA A 55 3.73 -6.35 -5.95
CA ALA A 55 4.58 -5.78 -6.98
C ALA A 55 4.49 -4.24 -7.04
N PHE A 56 3.30 -3.68 -6.83
CA PHE A 56 3.08 -2.23 -6.74
C PHE A 56 3.85 -1.61 -5.58
N TRP A 57 3.66 -2.09 -4.35
CA TRP A 57 4.34 -1.54 -3.19
C TRP A 57 5.85 -1.74 -3.25
N SER A 58 6.31 -2.86 -3.79
CA SER A 58 7.74 -3.09 -4.03
C SER A 58 8.30 -2.16 -5.12
N SER A 59 7.52 -1.75 -6.12
CA SER A 59 7.94 -0.68 -7.04
C SER A 59 8.05 0.67 -6.33
N VAL A 60 7.06 1.02 -5.50
CA VAL A 60 6.98 2.31 -4.81
C VAL A 60 8.11 2.50 -3.79
N ILE A 61 8.41 1.46 -3.02
CA ILE A 61 9.34 1.54 -1.89
C ILE A 61 10.74 1.14 -2.28
N ASN A 62 10.87 0.01 -3.00
CA ASN A 62 12.16 -0.58 -3.31
C ASN A 62 12.65 -0.24 -4.73
N GLY A 63 11.88 0.52 -5.51
CA GLY A 63 12.25 0.91 -6.87
C GLY A 63 12.34 -0.26 -7.85
N THR A 64 11.65 -1.39 -7.60
CA THR A 64 11.85 -2.61 -8.39
C THR A 64 11.29 -2.56 -9.82
N GLY A 65 10.38 -1.63 -10.12
CA GLY A 65 9.78 -1.49 -11.45
C GLY A 65 8.90 -2.66 -11.91
N ARG A 66 8.51 -3.57 -11.00
CA ARG A 66 7.72 -4.77 -11.34
C ARG A 66 6.25 -4.48 -11.65
N TYR A 67 5.69 -3.44 -11.04
CA TYR A 67 4.36 -2.97 -11.38
C TYR A 67 4.37 -2.08 -12.63
N ARG A 68 3.50 -2.41 -13.60
CA ARG A 68 3.38 -1.74 -14.91
C ARG A 68 1.99 -1.17 -15.18
N GLY A 69 1.15 -1.03 -14.16
CA GLY A 69 -0.19 -0.48 -14.30
C GLY A 69 -0.21 1.05 -14.11
N ASP A 70 -1.36 1.65 -14.38
CA ASP A 70 -1.65 3.05 -14.06
C ASP A 70 -2.63 3.11 -12.88
N PRO A 71 -2.15 3.37 -11.65
CA PRO A 71 -3.04 3.47 -10.50
C PRO A 71 -4.01 4.65 -10.63
N MET A 72 -3.62 5.78 -11.22
CA MET A 72 -4.50 6.96 -11.28
C MET A 72 -5.72 6.66 -12.13
N ALA A 73 -5.53 6.10 -13.33
CA ALA A 73 -6.63 5.72 -14.22
C ALA A 73 -7.57 4.69 -13.58
N ILE A 74 -7.03 3.73 -12.82
CA ILE A 74 -7.85 2.72 -12.12
C ILE A 74 -8.75 3.40 -11.08
N HIS A 75 -8.21 4.28 -10.23
CA HIS A 75 -8.99 4.92 -9.16
C HIS A 75 -9.99 5.95 -9.71
N ALA A 76 -9.65 6.66 -10.79
CA ALA A 76 -10.57 7.61 -11.45
C ALA A 76 -11.82 6.94 -12.03
N ALA A 77 -11.73 5.65 -12.40
CA ALA A 77 -12.86 4.89 -12.91
C ALA A 77 -13.78 4.31 -11.81
N GLN A 78 -13.46 4.52 -10.53
CA GLN A 78 -14.23 4.00 -9.40
C GLN A 78 -14.99 5.11 -8.67
N ALA A 79 -16.14 4.78 -8.08
CA ALA A 79 -16.91 5.71 -7.24
C ALA A 79 -16.30 5.85 -5.84
N ILE A 80 -15.07 6.40 -5.75
CA ILE A 80 -14.34 6.56 -4.50
C ILE A 80 -14.69 7.91 -3.86
N THR A 81 -14.93 7.91 -2.56
CA THR A 81 -15.22 9.13 -1.78
C THR A 81 -14.03 9.53 -0.89
N PRO A 82 -13.94 10.79 -0.43
CA PRO A 82 -12.92 11.22 0.52
C PRO A 82 -12.87 10.36 1.79
N GLN A 83 -14.03 9.98 2.33
CA GLN A 83 -14.17 9.13 3.52
C GLN A 83 -13.56 7.72 3.31
N MET A 84 -13.63 7.18 2.09
CA MET A 84 -13.01 5.89 1.78
C MET A 84 -11.47 5.97 1.91
N PHE A 85 -10.85 7.06 1.48
CA PHE A 85 -9.40 7.24 1.68
C PHE A 85 -9.02 7.31 3.15
N ASP A 86 -9.78 8.05 3.97
CA ASP A 86 -9.49 8.13 5.41
C ASP A 86 -9.60 6.75 6.07
N ARG A 87 -10.63 5.98 5.69
CA ARG A 87 -10.81 4.62 6.20
C ARG A 87 -9.69 3.69 5.75
N TRP A 88 -9.31 3.76 4.47
CA TRP A 88 -8.22 2.96 3.90
C TRP A 88 -6.89 3.28 4.59
N LEU A 89 -6.56 4.56 4.80
CA LEU A 89 -5.34 5.01 5.47
C LEU A 89 -5.31 4.61 6.95
N GLY A 90 -6.46 4.63 7.63
CA GLY A 90 -6.58 4.13 9.00
C GLY A 90 -6.23 2.64 9.11
N LEU A 91 -6.86 1.80 8.28
CA LEU A 91 -6.57 0.36 8.24
C LEU A 91 -5.12 0.07 7.81
N TRP A 92 -4.55 0.90 6.94
CA TRP A 92 -3.17 0.79 6.49
C TRP A 92 -2.20 1.06 7.63
N ARG A 93 -2.42 2.14 8.38
CA ARG A 93 -1.62 2.49 9.57
C ARG A 93 -1.68 1.38 10.62
N GLU A 94 -2.87 0.89 10.95
CA GLU A 94 -3.03 -0.24 11.88
C GLU A 94 -2.26 -1.49 11.41
N THR A 95 -2.31 -1.78 10.10
CA THR A 95 -1.69 -2.99 9.56
C THR A 95 -0.17 -2.88 9.53
N THR A 96 0.36 -1.77 9.02
CA THR A 96 1.81 -1.54 8.94
C THR A 96 2.46 -1.58 10.33
N MET A 97 1.86 -0.95 11.34
CA MET A 97 2.35 -1.00 12.73
C MET A 97 2.33 -2.41 13.34
N ALA A 98 1.42 -3.27 12.90
CA ALA A 98 1.28 -4.63 13.42
C ALA A 98 2.20 -5.65 12.73
N VAL A 99 2.80 -5.31 11.59
CA VAL A 99 3.55 -6.26 10.75
C VAL A 99 5.02 -5.85 10.58
N LEU A 100 5.29 -4.55 10.47
CA LEU A 100 6.61 -4.04 10.14
C LEU A 100 7.30 -3.44 11.37
N ASP A 101 8.62 -3.33 11.31
CA ASP A 101 9.36 -2.51 12.26
C ASP A 101 8.95 -1.02 12.15
N PRO A 102 9.10 -0.21 13.22
CA PRO A 102 8.59 1.16 13.22
C PRO A 102 9.14 2.05 12.08
N PRO A 103 10.44 2.02 11.74
CA PRO A 103 10.95 2.72 10.56
C PRO A 103 10.26 2.31 9.24
N SER A 104 10.15 1.01 8.97
CA SER A 104 9.48 0.51 7.76
C SER A 104 7.99 0.86 7.73
N ALA A 105 7.30 0.78 8.87
CA ALA A 105 5.90 1.17 8.98
C ALA A 105 5.70 2.66 8.67
N ALA A 106 6.53 3.53 9.24
CA ALA A 106 6.48 4.98 9.00
C ALA A 106 6.69 5.31 7.51
N LEU A 107 7.67 4.67 6.86
CA LEU A 107 7.93 4.84 5.44
C LEU A 107 6.73 4.43 4.57
N MET A 108 6.11 3.28 4.88
CA MET A 108 4.92 2.80 4.16
C MET A 108 3.72 3.72 4.33
N GLN A 109 3.53 4.28 5.53
CA GLN A 109 2.44 5.22 5.83
C GLN A 109 2.63 6.52 5.06
N GLU A 110 3.81 7.13 5.12
CA GLU A 110 4.12 8.38 4.42
C GLU A 110 3.91 8.25 2.90
N ARG A 111 4.31 7.11 2.32
CA ARG A 111 4.14 6.84 0.88
C ARG A 111 2.68 6.65 0.51
N ALA A 112 1.91 5.97 1.36
CA ALA A 112 0.47 5.80 1.15
C ALA A 112 -0.29 7.12 1.24
N GLU A 113 0.01 7.97 2.22
CA GLU A 113 -0.60 9.29 2.38
C GLU A 113 -0.36 10.18 1.15
N ARG A 114 0.89 10.24 0.67
CA ARG A 114 1.22 10.99 -0.55
C ARG A 114 0.46 10.51 -1.79
N MET A 115 0.27 9.20 -1.93
CA MET A 115 -0.49 8.64 -3.05
C MET A 115 -1.98 8.91 -2.93
N ALA A 116 -2.56 8.75 -1.73
CA ALA A 116 -3.95 9.07 -1.46
C ALA A 116 -4.25 10.54 -1.81
N ASP A 117 -3.39 11.47 -1.40
CA ASP A 117 -3.53 12.89 -1.71
C ASP A 117 -3.39 13.19 -3.21
N ALA A 118 -2.49 12.49 -3.91
CA ALA A 118 -2.38 12.61 -5.36
C ALA A 118 -3.64 12.13 -6.09
N ILE A 119 -4.20 10.99 -5.68
CA ILE A 119 -5.43 10.46 -6.27
C ILE A 119 -6.61 11.39 -5.98
N ARG A 120 -6.77 11.83 -4.72
CA ARG A 120 -7.83 12.78 -4.32
C ARG A 120 -7.85 14.00 -5.24
N ARG A 121 -6.70 14.66 -5.44
CA ARG A 121 -6.58 15.81 -6.34
C ARG A 121 -6.89 15.49 -7.80
N HIS A 122 -6.67 14.25 -8.24
CA HIS A 122 -6.91 13.85 -9.63
C HIS A 122 -8.38 13.53 -9.91
N ILE A 123 -9.12 13.02 -8.92
CA ILE A 123 -10.52 12.62 -9.07
C ILE A 123 -11.52 13.66 -8.54
N SER A 124 -11.03 14.77 -7.96
CA SER A 124 -11.86 15.88 -7.47
C SER A 124 -12.26 16.85 -8.58
#